data_AF-A0A969HAM8-F1
#
_entry.id   AF-A0A969HAM8-F1
#
_cell.length_a   1.000
_cell.length_b   1.000
_cell.length_c   1.000
_cell.angle_alpha   90.00
_cell.angle_beta   90.00
_cell.angle_gamma   90.00
#
_symmetry.space_group_name_H-M   'P 1'
#
loop_
_entity.id
_entity.type
_entity.pdbx_description
1 polymer ?
#
loop_
_entity_poly.entity_id
_entity_poly.type
_entity_poly.pdbx_seq_one_letter_code
_entity_poly.pdbx_strand_id
1 'polypeptide(L)'
;LIFALAHLFALVIFLPFVLWAGLDFILARPRLAAARTLGALVGTGAVALVILLALGYGGALFYSTREFGKAVAEPEKFTAEAQDKPNQGDGPQVNDFFIKDQILGPLGAGEAEPVLWLVNGLVGLGLLYLLTQKRYSLSLLLSLWIILPIGAIVAFLVYRGTFFSPRYIISILPAYLILLTVGLLALPRWLKCAEPGWVSKSAFLLLSGLVLWAMGSALSQLYVEQKNENWRLVSQFLAQNVQPGDAVILVNAEATMNWYYPPARTELDRYDSLTAVQTEVAGARRSWVIISIFSNYIGEDLLKMRAWLGEQGAIRLVFDPVIDVYYLGPDTNPPQLLKEIQTMALPVDHALYASLARENRRDPDVARRYYELAIAHAPDEETRAEYQAGLEELNVKR
;
A
#
# COMPACT_ATOMS: atom_id res chain seq x y z
N LEU A 1 0.96 4.06 19.02
CA LEU A 1 1.02 2.80 18.22
C LEU A 1 2.05 2.87 17.09
N ILE A 2 1.87 3.71 16.05
CA ILE A 2 2.79 3.77 14.88
C ILE A 2 4.26 3.98 15.29
N PHE A 3 4.52 4.91 16.20
CA PHE A 3 5.87 5.17 16.72
C PHE A 3 6.49 4.00 17.49
N ALA A 4 5.69 3.31 18.28
CA ALA A 4 6.13 2.11 19.01
C ALA A 4 6.41 0.94 18.07
N LEU A 5 5.56 0.75 17.07
CA LEU A 5 5.82 -0.22 16.01
C LEU A 5 7.14 0.10 15.34
N ALA A 6 7.34 1.33 14.86
CA ALA A 6 8.59 1.74 14.22
C ALA A 6 9.86 1.40 15.05
N HIS A 7 9.78 1.42 16.38
CA HIS A 7 10.89 1.06 17.28
C HIS A 7 11.08 -0.46 17.44
N LEU A 8 10.01 -1.24 17.52
CA LEU A 8 10.04 -2.71 17.47
C LEU A 8 10.60 -3.18 16.12
N PHE A 9 10.15 -2.55 15.04
CA PHE A 9 10.71 -2.70 13.70
C PHE A 9 12.20 -2.36 13.68
N ALA A 10 12.62 -1.21 14.22
CA ALA A 10 14.05 -0.86 14.33
C ALA A 10 14.87 -1.92 15.06
N LEU A 11 14.37 -2.46 16.18
CA LEU A 11 15.05 -3.53 16.91
C LEU A 11 15.20 -4.81 16.06
N VAL A 12 14.17 -5.18 15.32
CA VAL A 12 14.21 -6.31 14.36
C VAL A 12 15.20 -6.05 13.21
N ILE A 13 15.34 -4.80 12.78
CA ILE A 13 16.31 -4.40 11.74
C ILE A 13 17.75 -4.55 12.22
N PHE A 14 18.01 -4.23 13.50
CA PHE A 14 19.35 -4.36 14.09
C PHE A 14 19.65 -5.77 14.61
N LEU A 15 18.62 -6.61 14.84
CA LEU A 15 18.79 -7.98 15.33
C LEU A 15 19.73 -8.84 14.45
N PRO A 16 19.66 -8.84 13.10
CA PRO A 16 20.63 -9.51 12.24
C PRO A 16 22.08 -9.11 12.53
N PHE A 17 22.35 -7.83 12.78
CA PHE A 17 23.70 -7.35 13.10
C PHE A 17 24.16 -7.85 14.47
N VAL A 18 23.28 -7.85 15.46
CA VAL A 18 23.58 -8.34 16.81
C VAL A 18 23.83 -9.85 16.78
N LEU A 19 22.97 -10.62 16.09
CA LEU A 19 23.14 -12.05 15.92
C LEU A 19 24.42 -12.38 15.16
N TRP A 20 24.73 -11.65 14.09
CA TRP A 20 25.96 -11.81 13.34
C TRP A 20 27.20 -11.47 14.18
N ALA A 21 27.20 -10.34 14.89
CA ALA A 21 28.30 -9.96 15.77
C ALA A 21 28.48 -10.95 16.94
N GLY A 22 27.39 -11.48 17.50
CA GLY A 22 27.42 -12.51 18.53
C GLY A 22 27.95 -13.84 18.01
N LEU A 23 27.49 -14.27 16.82
CA LEU A 23 27.98 -15.48 16.17
C LEU A 23 29.47 -15.34 15.82
N ASP A 24 29.89 -14.20 15.28
CA ASP A 24 31.29 -13.92 14.98
C ASP A 24 32.11 -13.84 16.28
N PHE A 25 31.57 -13.30 17.37
CA PHE A 25 32.24 -13.32 18.68
C PHE A 25 32.45 -14.76 19.23
N ILE A 26 31.47 -15.65 19.03
CA ILE A 26 31.53 -17.05 19.47
C ILE A 26 32.48 -17.86 18.57
N LEU A 27 32.45 -17.62 17.26
CA LEU A 27 33.17 -18.43 16.26
C LEU A 27 34.56 -17.88 15.87
N ALA A 28 34.81 -16.57 16.02
CA ALA A 28 36.05 -15.94 15.56
C ALA A 28 37.22 -16.17 16.55
N ARG A 29 38.39 -16.47 15.97
CA ARG A 29 39.62 -16.78 16.70
C ARG A 29 40.39 -15.58 17.28
N PRO A 30 40.17 -14.32 16.88
CA PRO A 30 40.57 -13.20 17.72
C PRO A 30 39.33 -12.45 18.25
N ARG A 31 38.95 -12.70 19.51
CA ARG A 31 37.91 -11.96 20.25
C ARG A 31 38.06 -10.43 20.15
N LEU A 32 39.31 -9.96 19.99
CA LEU A 32 39.63 -8.54 19.81
C LEU A 32 39.03 -7.96 18.52
N ALA A 33 38.99 -8.72 17.42
CA ALA A 33 38.41 -8.26 16.16
C ALA A 33 36.88 -8.12 16.29
N ALA A 34 36.22 -9.13 16.85
CA ALA A 34 34.79 -9.08 17.12
C ALA A 34 34.43 -7.92 18.08
N ALA A 35 35.21 -7.72 19.14
CA ALA A 35 35.03 -6.59 20.07
C ALA A 35 35.22 -5.23 19.38
N ARG A 36 36.18 -5.10 18.46
CA ARG A 36 36.36 -3.89 17.64
C ARG A 36 35.18 -3.64 16.72
N THR A 37 34.65 -4.68 16.07
CA THR A 37 33.47 -4.57 15.21
C THR A 37 32.23 -4.15 16.01
N LEU A 38 32.00 -4.77 17.16
CA LEU A 38 30.91 -4.40 18.07
C LEU A 38 31.09 -2.96 18.57
N GLY A 39 32.30 -2.58 18.98
CA GLY A 39 32.63 -1.22 19.40
C GLY A 39 32.40 -0.19 18.29
N ALA A 40 32.75 -0.52 17.04
CA ALA A 40 32.50 0.34 15.88
C ALA A 40 31.00 0.50 15.58
N LEU A 41 30.22 -0.58 15.70
CA LEU A 41 28.75 -0.52 15.54
C LEU A 41 28.10 0.36 16.61
N VAL A 42 28.45 0.13 17.89
CA VAL A 42 27.96 0.93 19.02
C VAL A 42 28.39 2.40 18.87
N GLY A 43 29.66 2.64 18.51
CA GLY A 43 30.19 3.98 18.29
C GLY A 43 29.48 4.72 17.15
N THR A 44 29.22 4.04 16.03
CA THR A 44 28.48 4.63 14.90
C THR A 44 27.05 4.99 15.31
N GLY A 45 26.36 4.11 16.05
CA GLY A 45 25.03 4.40 16.59
C GLY A 45 25.03 5.58 17.56
N ALA A 46 26.03 5.67 18.44
CA ALA A 46 26.18 6.78 19.39
C ALA A 46 26.45 8.11 18.67
N VAL A 47 27.32 8.13 17.66
CA VAL A 47 27.60 9.34 16.86
C VAL A 47 26.34 9.79 16.11
N ALA A 48 25.61 8.87 15.48
CA ALA A 48 24.35 9.20 14.82
C ALA A 48 23.33 9.79 15.80
N LEU A 49 23.21 9.21 17.01
CA LEU A 49 22.34 9.74 18.06
C LEU A 49 22.74 11.16 18.48
N VAL A 50 24.03 11.42 18.70
CA VAL A 50 24.55 12.75 19.05
C VAL A 50 24.23 13.76 17.95
N ILE A 51 24.43 13.39 16.67
CA ILE A 51 24.08 14.25 15.53
C ILE A 51 22.59 14.57 15.53
N LEU A 52 21.71 13.57 15.69
CA LEU A 52 20.26 13.79 15.73
C LEU A 52 19.85 14.71 16.89
N LEU A 53 20.46 14.53 18.07
CA LEU A 53 20.23 15.41 19.22
C LEU A 53 20.70 16.84 18.94
N ALA A 54 21.88 17.02 18.34
CA ALA A 54 22.41 18.33 17.98
C ALA A 54 21.55 19.05 16.92
N LEU A 55 20.89 18.30 16.04
CA LEU A 55 19.93 18.80 15.06
C LEU A 55 18.53 19.11 15.64
N GLY A 56 18.34 18.97 16.96
CA GLY A 56 17.08 19.29 17.62
C GLY A 56 16.04 18.17 17.63
N TYR A 57 16.37 16.96 17.18
CA TYR A 57 15.44 15.81 17.18
C TYR A 57 15.26 15.15 18.55
N GLY A 58 15.85 15.69 19.62
CA GLY A 58 15.77 15.10 20.96
C GLY A 58 14.35 14.93 21.49
N GLY A 59 13.46 15.89 21.24
CA GLY A 59 12.05 15.79 21.63
C GLY A 59 11.33 14.64 20.91
N ALA A 60 11.57 14.48 19.60
CA ALA A 60 11.00 13.40 18.81
C ALA A 60 11.52 12.02 19.23
N LEU A 61 12.83 11.90 19.48
CA LEU A 61 13.47 10.67 19.96
C LEU A 61 12.94 10.28 21.34
N PHE A 62 12.84 11.23 22.28
CA PHE A 62 12.30 10.98 23.62
C PHE A 62 10.83 10.59 23.56
N TYR A 63 10.00 11.33 22.83
CA TYR A 63 8.59 11.02 22.65
C TYR A 63 8.42 9.61 22.07
N SER A 64 9.14 9.29 21.00
CA SER A 64 9.03 8.00 20.34
C SER A 64 9.52 6.85 21.22
N THR A 65 10.61 7.03 21.96
CA THR A 65 11.14 6.04 22.91
C THR A 65 10.17 5.82 24.08
N ARG A 66 9.56 6.89 24.59
CA ARG A 66 8.56 6.82 25.67
C ARG A 66 7.29 6.09 25.22
N GLU A 67 6.76 6.44 24.05
CA GLU A 67 5.58 5.77 23.49
C GLU A 67 5.87 4.31 23.11
N PHE A 68 7.10 4.00 22.71
CA PHE A 68 7.57 2.62 22.58
C PHE A 68 7.59 1.88 23.92
N GLY A 69 8.20 2.47 24.95
CA GLY A 69 8.26 1.88 26.29
C GLY A 69 6.87 1.60 26.86
N LYS A 70 5.93 2.54 26.72
CA LYS A 70 4.52 2.32 27.06
C LYS A 70 3.92 1.15 26.28
N ALA A 71 4.18 1.09 24.97
CA ALA A 71 3.61 0.05 24.14
C ALA A 71 4.12 -1.36 24.49
N VAL A 72 5.38 -1.47 24.87
CA VAL A 72 5.98 -2.73 25.34
C VAL A 72 5.50 -3.08 26.75
N ALA A 73 5.33 -2.08 27.63
CA ALA A 73 4.95 -2.27 29.02
C ALA A 73 3.45 -2.54 29.23
N GLU A 74 2.60 -2.15 28.28
CA GLU A 74 1.15 -2.32 28.36
C GLU A 74 0.65 -3.22 27.21
N PRO A 75 1.16 -4.46 27.05
CA PRO A 75 0.75 -5.36 25.96
C PRO A 75 -0.76 -5.58 25.96
N GLU A 76 -1.42 -5.50 27.12
CA GLU A 76 -2.87 -5.62 27.26
C GLU A 76 -3.68 -4.57 26.51
N LYS A 77 -3.18 -3.33 26.36
CA LYS A 77 -3.83 -2.31 25.50
C LYS A 77 -3.71 -2.65 24.01
N PHE A 78 -2.80 -3.57 23.67
CA PHE A 78 -2.65 -4.18 22.35
C PHE A 78 -3.20 -5.60 22.28
N THR A 79 -3.87 -6.10 23.32
CA THR A 79 -4.55 -7.40 23.32
C THR A 79 -6.02 -7.26 23.66
N ALA A 80 -6.60 -6.05 23.50
CA ALA A 80 -8.05 -5.90 23.41
C ALA A 80 -8.57 -6.99 22.46
N GLU A 81 -9.68 -7.62 22.83
CA GLU A 81 -10.21 -8.75 22.08
C GLU A 81 -10.39 -8.35 20.61
N ALA A 82 -10.28 -9.30 19.67
CA ALA A 82 -10.30 -8.96 18.24
C ALA A 82 -11.51 -8.07 17.86
N GLN A 83 -12.63 -8.24 18.57
CA GLN A 83 -13.84 -7.43 18.51
C GLN A 83 -13.67 -5.95 18.93
N ASP A 84 -12.75 -5.65 19.83
CA ASP A 84 -12.47 -4.30 20.35
C ASP A 84 -11.35 -3.58 19.57
N LYS A 85 -10.68 -4.26 18.64
CA LYS A 85 -9.68 -3.63 17.77
C LYS A 85 -10.41 -2.87 16.65
N PRO A 86 -9.99 -1.63 16.33
CA PRO A 86 -10.61 -0.85 15.24
C PRO A 86 -10.45 -1.52 13.87
N ASN A 87 -9.54 -2.49 13.73
CA ASN A 87 -9.39 -3.30 12.54
C ASN A 87 -9.68 -4.76 12.92
N GLN A 88 -10.91 -5.23 12.72
CA GLN A 88 -11.33 -6.62 12.94
C GLN A 88 -10.91 -7.55 11.77
N GLY A 89 -9.74 -7.32 11.17
CA GLY A 89 -9.31 -8.08 9.98
C GLY A 89 -8.59 -9.39 10.33
N ASP A 90 -8.59 -10.36 9.41
CA ASP A 90 -7.87 -11.64 9.52
C ASP A 90 -6.33 -11.53 9.38
N GLY A 91 -5.80 -10.30 9.33
CA GLY A 91 -4.41 -10.05 8.96
C GLY A 91 -4.15 -10.37 7.48
N PRO A 92 -2.89 -10.29 7.02
CA PRO A 92 -2.56 -10.65 5.65
C PRO A 92 -2.67 -12.17 5.46
N GLN A 93 -3.45 -12.59 4.47
CA GLN A 93 -3.49 -13.98 4.03
C GLN A 93 -2.19 -14.29 3.28
N VAL A 94 -1.35 -15.18 3.82
CA VAL A 94 -0.05 -15.55 3.22
C VAL A 94 -0.28 -16.51 2.05
N ASN A 95 -0.74 -15.97 0.93
CA ASN A 95 -0.95 -16.67 -0.34
C ASN A 95 0.06 -16.21 -1.40
N ASP A 96 0.01 -16.81 -2.61
CA ASP A 96 0.91 -16.47 -3.71
C ASP A 96 0.87 -14.97 -4.05
N PHE A 97 -0.34 -14.41 -4.12
CA PHE A 97 -0.56 -12.98 -4.30
C PHE A 97 0.16 -12.13 -3.25
N PHE A 98 0.06 -12.48 -1.96
CA PHE A 98 0.74 -11.76 -0.90
C PHE A 98 2.27 -11.82 -1.07
N ILE A 99 2.82 -12.98 -1.39
CA ILE A 99 4.26 -13.11 -1.62
C ILE A 99 4.69 -12.31 -2.85
N LYS A 100 4.00 -12.47 -3.96
CA LYS A 100 4.35 -11.88 -5.25
C LYS A 100 4.12 -10.38 -5.28
N ASP A 101 2.92 -9.92 -4.94
CA ASP A 101 2.49 -8.54 -5.16
C ASP A 101 2.75 -7.64 -3.94
N GLN A 102 2.75 -8.18 -2.71
CA GLN A 102 2.97 -7.37 -1.51
C GLN A 102 4.41 -7.43 -1.00
N ILE A 103 5.11 -8.56 -1.15
CA ILE A 103 6.50 -8.70 -0.71
C ILE A 103 7.47 -8.49 -1.87
N LEU A 104 7.41 -9.32 -2.90
CA LEU A 104 8.41 -9.33 -3.97
C LEU A 104 8.24 -8.14 -4.92
N GLY A 105 7.01 -7.75 -5.27
CA GLY A 105 6.70 -6.65 -6.19
C GLY A 105 7.37 -5.34 -5.79
N PRO A 106 7.16 -4.87 -4.53
CA PRO A 106 7.79 -3.65 -4.03
C PRO A 106 9.32 -3.72 -3.95
N LEU A 107 9.90 -4.92 -3.86
CA LEU A 107 11.35 -5.13 -3.86
C LEU A 107 11.93 -5.26 -5.28
N GLY A 108 11.15 -5.81 -6.20
CA GLY A 108 11.57 -6.39 -7.48
C GLY A 108 11.35 -5.52 -8.70
N ALA A 109 11.15 -4.21 -8.50
CA ALA A 109 11.03 -3.21 -9.57
C ALA A 109 9.69 -3.19 -10.34
N GLY A 110 8.59 -3.58 -9.68
CA GLY A 110 7.22 -3.41 -10.19
C GLY A 110 6.43 -4.71 -10.33
N GLU A 111 5.20 -4.60 -10.85
CA GLU A 111 4.24 -5.71 -10.97
C GLU A 111 4.43 -6.55 -12.25
N ALA A 112 5.29 -6.12 -13.18
CA ALA A 112 5.56 -6.86 -14.41
C ALA A 112 6.29 -8.18 -14.11
N GLU A 113 5.60 -9.32 -14.28
CA GLU A 113 6.11 -10.65 -13.92
C GLU A 113 7.53 -10.96 -14.40
N PRO A 114 7.92 -10.72 -15.68
CA PRO A 114 9.25 -11.09 -16.14
C PRO A 114 10.36 -10.31 -15.43
N VAL A 115 10.11 -9.04 -15.12
CA VAL A 115 11.03 -8.15 -14.42
C VAL A 115 11.16 -8.57 -12.97
N LEU A 116 10.04 -8.87 -12.32
CA LEU A 116 10.00 -9.37 -10.95
C LEU A 116 10.91 -10.60 -10.77
N TRP A 117 10.76 -11.58 -11.66
CA TRP A 117 11.56 -12.80 -11.61
C TRP A 117 13.02 -12.57 -11.98
N LEU A 118 13.32 -11.66 -12.91
CA LEU A 118 14.69 -11.28 -13.24
C LEU A 118 15.41 -10.67 -12.04
N VAL A 119 14.82 -9.68 -11.37
CA VAL A 119 15.45 -8.97 -10.25
C VAL A 119 15.64 -9.92 -9.06
N ASN A 120 14.62 -10.69 -8.70
CA ASN A 120 14.72 -11.67 -7.61
C ASN A 120 15.67 -12.84 -7.97
N GLY A 121 15.71 -13.23 -9.24
CA GLY A 121 16.69 -14.20 -9.75
C GLY A 121 18.13 -13.70 -9.59
N LEU A 122 18.40 -12.43 -9.87
CA LEU A 122 19.71 -11.81 -9.65
C LEU A 122 20.07 -11.73 -8.16
N VAL A 123 19.11 -11.48 -7.26
CA VAL A 123 19.33 -11.56 -5.81
C VAL A 123 19.73 -12.97 -5.38
N GLY A 124 19.00 -13.99 -5.86
CA GLY A 124 19.35 -15.39 -5.63
C GLY A 124 20.72 -15.77 -6.18
N LEU A 125 21.06 -15.26 -7.37
CA LEU A 125 22.38 -15.40 -8.00
C LEU A 125 23.48 -14.78 -7.14
N GLY A 126 23.24 -13.60 -6.57
CA GLY A 126 24.18 -12.92 -5.68
C GLY A 126 24.45 -13.72 -4.41
N LEU A 127 23.40 -14.30 -3.81
CA LEU A 127 23.54 -15.18 -2.65
C LEU A 127 24.35 -16.44 -3.01
N LEU A 128 24.00 -17.11 -4.11
CA LEU A 128 24.72 -18.29 -4.61
C LEU A 128 26.20 -17.96 -4.88
N TYR A 129 26.48 -16.81 -5.49
CA TYR A 129 27.84 -16.35 -5.73
C TYR A 129 28.63 -16.20 -4.42
N LEU A 130 28.08 -15.56 -3.39
CA LEU A 130 28.74 -15.45 -2.08
C LEU A 130 29.03 -16.82 -1.44
N LEU A 131 28.08 -17.76 -1.56
CA LEU A 131 28.25 -19.13 -1.07
C LEU A 131 29.38 -19.86 -1.81
N THR A 132 29.45 -19.77 -3.15
CA THR A 132 30.55 -20.38 -3.93
C THR A 132 31.92 -19.77 -3.62
N GLN A 133 31.95 -18.48 -3.25
CA GLN A 133 33.15 -17.80 -2.76
C GLN A 133 33.48 -18.10 -1.29
N LYS A 134 32.75 -19.04 -0.66
CA LYS A 134 32.89 -19.43 0.76
C LYS A 134 32.74 -18.25 1.73
N ARG A 135 31.99 -17.21 1.36
CA ARG A 135 31.69 -16.03 2.19
C ARG A 135 30.47 -16.28 3.09
N TYR A 136 30.44 -17.42 3.77
CA TYR A 136 29.26 -17.91 4.50
C TYR A 136 28.73 -16.92 5.54
N SER A 137 29.62 -16.24 6.28
CA SER A 137 29.20 -15.25 7.29
C SER A 137 28.45 -14.06 6.67
N LEU A 138 28.88 -13.60 5.48
CA LEU A 138 28.22 -12.50 4.77
C LEU A 138 26.90 -12.97 4.14
N SER A 139 26.89 -14.15 3.53
CA SER A 139 25.66 -14.77 3.02
C SER A 139 24.62 -14.90 4.13
N LEU A 140 25.00 -15.44 5.28
CA LEU A 140 24.12 -15.61 6.44
C LEU A 140 23.60 -14.25 6.95
N LEU A 141 24.46 -13.25 7.10
CA LEU A 141 24.05 -11.90 7.51
C LEU A 141 22.99 -11.31 6.57
N LEU A 142 23.25 -11.32 5.26
CA LEU A 142 22.33 -10.74 4.28
C LEU A 142 21.01 -11.53 4.19
N SER A 143 21.06 -12.86 4.26
CA SER A 143 19.86 -13.70 4.31
C SER A 143 19.03 -13.44 5.57
N LEU A 144 19.67 -13.36 6.74
CA LEU A 144 18.97 -13.05 8.00
C LEU A 144 18.39 -11.64 7.99
N TRP A 145 19.08 -10.67 7.39
CA TRP A 145 18.60 -9.30 7.27
C TRP A 145 17.40 -9.18 6.33
N ILE A 146 17.24 -10.07 5.35
CA ILE A 146 16.03 -10.11 4.52
C ILE A 146 14.91 -10.90 5.23
N ILE A 147 15.21 -12.12 5.68
CA ILE A 147 14.20 -13.07 6.15
C ILE A 147 13.63 -12.68 7.52
N LEU A 148 14.47 -12.26 8.48
CA LEU A 148 14.00 -11.98 9.84
C LEU A 148 13.01 -10.81 9.90
N PRO A 149 13.27 -9.66 9.26
CA PRO A 149 12.29 -8.58 9.23
C PRO A 149 10.99 -9.03 8.55
N ILE A 150 11.03 -9.63 7.36
CA ILE A 150 9.79 -10.10 6.70
C ILE A 150 9.01 -11.04 7.62
N GLY A 151 9.65 -12.07 8.17
CA GLY A 151 9.00 -13.07 9.02
C GLY A 151 8.40 -12.47 10.29
N ALA A 152 9.14 -11.59 10.97
CA ALA A 152 8.66 -10.92 12.19
C ALA A 152 7.47 -10.00 11.89
N ILE A 153 7.49 -9.31 10.75
CA ILE A 153 6.43 -8.40 10.33
C ILE A 153 5.17 -9.17 9.99
N VAL A 154 5.29 -10.21 9.17
CA VAL A 154 4.15 -11.06 8.80
C VAL A 154 3.55 -11.69 10.05
N ALA A 155 4.37 -12.27 10.93
CA ALA A 155 3.90 -12.84 12.19
C ALA A 155 3.18 -11.79 13.06
N PHE A 156 3.74 -10.58 13.16
CA PHE A 156 3.14 -9.48 13.90
C PHE A 156 1.79 -9.05 13.32
N LEU A 157 1.69 -8.90 11.99
CA LEU A 157 0.48 -8.46 11.31
C LEU A 157 -0.63 -9.51 11.36
N VAL A 158 -0.29 -10.79 11.21
CA VAL A 158 -1.21 -11.92 11.36
C VAL A 158 -1.72 -11.98 12.80
N TYR A 159 -0.84 -11.91 13.79
CA TYR A 159 -1.22 -11.88 15.21
C TYR A 159 -2.14 -10.69 15.54
N ARG A 160 -1.96 -9.56 14.86
CA ARG A 160 -2.70 -8.33 15.15
C ARG A 160 -3.98 -8.16 14.33
N GLY A 161 -4.17 -8.92 13.25
CA GLY A 161 -5.29 -8.72 12.34
C GLY A 161 -5.19 -7.44 11.50
N THR A 162 -3.97 -6.98 11.22
CA THR A 162 -3.73 -5.69 10.55
C THR A 162 -3.22 -5.88 9.13
N PHE A 163 -3.59 -4.97 8.22
CA PHE A 163 -3.14 -5.02 6.83
C PHE A 163 -1.62 -4.83 6.70
N PHE A 164 -1.04 -5.47 5.68
CA PHE A 164 0.34 -5.25 5.28
C PHE A 164 0.46 -4.00 4.40
N SER A 165 1.54 -3.26 4.57
CA SER A 165 1.91 -2.16 3.69
C SER A 165 3.38 -2.32 3.29
N PRO A 166 3.75 -2.12 2.01
CA PRO A 166 5.12 -2.28 1.52
C PRO A 166 6.18 -1.52 2.32
N ARG A 167 5.81 -0.38 2.93
CA ARG A 167 6.71 0.40 3.80
C ARG A 167 7.25 -0.39 5.00
N TYR A 168 6.57 -1.44 5.42
CA TYR A 168 7.01 -2.27 6.54
C TYR A 168 8.29 -3.05 6.22
N ILE A 169 8.53 -3.41 4.96
CA ILE A 169 9.71 -4.17 4.54
C ILE A 169 10.83 -3.30 3.99
N ILE A 170 10.70 -1.96 4.00
CA ILE A 170 11.71 -1.04 3.45
C ILE A 170 13.11 -1.25 4.04
N SER A 171 13.18 -1.74 5.27
CA SER A 171 14.43 -1.96 5.99
C SER A 171 15.28 -3.11 5.48
N ILE A 172 14.71 -4.01 4.68
CA ILE A 172 15.47 -5.10 4.06
C ILE A 172 16.18 -4.64 2.78
N LEU A 173 15.79 -3.48 2.24
CA LEU A 173 16.24 -2.96 0.96
C LEU A 173 17.77 -2.87 0.86
N PRO A 174 18.54 -2.43 1.88
CA PRO A 174 20.00 -2.42 1.78
C PRO A 174 20.61 -3.80 1.52
N ALA A 175 20.18 -4.83 2.26
CA ALA A 175 20.66 -6.19 2.06
C ALA A 175 20.23 -6.76 0.70
N TYR A 176 18.99 -6.47 0.30
CA TYR A 176 18.45 -6.85 -1.00
C TYR A 176 19.27 -6.24 -2.16
N LEU A 177 19.55 -4.93 -2.11
CA LEU A 177 20.33 -4.21 -3.13
C LEU A 177 21.79 -4.66 -3.17
N ILE A 178 22.40 -4.99 -2.02
CA ILE A 178 23.73 -5.60 -1.97
C ILE A 178 23.73 -6.94 -2.71
N LEU A 179 22.78 -7.84 -2.42
CA LEU A 179 22.69 -9.12 -3.11
C LEU A 179 22.40 -8.96 -4.61
N LEU A 180 21.51 -8.05 -4.98
CA LEU A 180 21.22 -7.71 -6.38
C LEU A 180 22.49 -7.26 -7.11
N THR A 181 23.26 -6.35 -6.50
CA THR A 181 24.52 -5.86 -7.07
C THR A 181 25.54 -6.99 -7.20
N VAL A 182 25.67 -7.85 -6.18
CA VAL A 182 26.56 -9.02 -6.24
C VAL A 182 26.13 -9.98 -7.36
N GLY A 183 24.83 -10.21 -7.54
CA GLY A 183 24.29 -11.03 -8.63
C GLY A 183 24.61 -10.46 -10.01
N LEU A 184 24.37 -9.16 -10.20
CA LEU A 184 24.74 -8.44 -11.43
C LEU A 184 26.24 -8.55 -11.73
N LEU A 185 27.11 -8.49 -10.71
CA LEU A 185 28.57 -8.63 -10.87
C LEU A 185 29.04 -10.09 -11.01
N ALA A 186 28.24 -11.06 -10.56
CA ALA A 186 28.56 -12.48 -10.66
C ALA A 186 28.40 -12.99 -12.10
N LEU A 187 27.33 -12.57 -12.79
CA LEU A 187 27.01 -13.06 -14.14
C LEU A 187 28.15 -12.87 -15.15
N PRO A 188 28.79 -11.68 -15.25
CA PRO A 188 29.91 -11.46 -16.16
C PRO A 188 31.11 -12.35 -15.83
N ARG A 189 31.35 -12.64 -14.54
CA ARG A 189 32.47 -13.47 -14.08
C ARG A 189 32.28 -14.94 -14.44
N TRP A 190 31.04 -15.44 -14.41
CA TRP A 190 30.74 -16.79 -14.87
C TRP A 190 30.74 -16.88 -16.40
N LEU A 191 30.28 -15.84 -17.09
CA LEU A 191 30.34 -15.74 -18.54
C LEU A 191 31.76 -15.57 -19.10
N LYS A 192 32.76 -15.20 -18.29
CA LYS A 192 34.17 -15.14 -18.74
C LYS A 192 34.73 -16.51 -19.16
N CYS A 193 34.06 -17.62 -18.81
CA CYS A 193 34.37 -18.91 -19.39
C CYS A 193 34.04 -18.99 -20.89
N ALA A 194 33.24 -18.06 -21.42
CA ALA A 194 32.97 -17.90 -22.84
C ALA A 194 33.84 -16.76 -23.41
N GLU A 195 34.87 -17.09 -24.19
CA GLU A 195 35.45 -16.11 -25.11
C GLU A 195 34.40 -15.78 -26.18
N PRO A 196 34.20 -14.51 -26.57
CA PRO A 196 35.03 -13.32 -26.30
C PRO A 196 34.55 -12.38 -25.16
N GLY A 197 35.50 -11.71 -24.48
CA GLY A 197 35.24 -10.90 -23.28
C GLY A 197 34.32 -9.66 -23.43
N TRP A 198 33.96 -9.26 -24.65
CA TRP A 198 32.97 -8.19 -24.86
C TRP A 198 31.55 -8.65 -24.50
N VAL A 199 31.23 -9.93 -24.68
CA VAL A 199 29.90 -10.49 -24.36
C VAL A 199 29.56 -10.28 -22.89
N SER A 200 30.53 -10.55 -22.00
CA SER A 200 30.43 -10.35 -20.55
C SER A 200 30.13 -8.88 -20.18
N LYS A 201 30.77 -7.91 -20.85
CA LYS A 201 30.52 -6.48 -20.65
C LYS A 201 29.15 -6.05 -21.16
N SER A 202 28.76 -6.51 -22.35
CA SER A 202 27.45 -6.21 -22.93
C SER A 202 26.32 -6.79 -22.10
N ALA A 203 26.45 -8.03 -21.62
CA ALA A 203 25.46 -8.64 -20.72
C ALA A 203 25.32 -7.86 -19.40
N PHE A 204 26.43 -7.43 -18.80
CA PHE A 204 26.40 -6.58 -17.61
C PHE A 204 25.64 -5.27 -17.85
N LEU A 205 25.98 -4.55 -18.93
CA LEU A 205 25.37 -3.27 -19.26
C LEU A 205 23.88 -3.43 -19.56
N LEU A 206 23.51 -4.46 -20.33
CA LEU A 206 22.12 -4.74 -20.69
C LEU A 206 21.27 -5.07 -19.46
N LEU A 207 21.75 -5.96 -18.59
CA LEU A 207 21.01 -6.33 -17.39
C LEU A 207 20.93 -5.20 -16.37
N SER A 208 22.02 -4.45 -16.20
CA SER A 208 22.01 -3.26 -15.32
C SER A 208 21.04 -2.20 -15.85
N GLY A 209 21.04 -1.96 -17.17
CA GLY A 209 20.10 -1.06 -17.82
C GLY A 209 18.65 -1.50 -17.65
N LEU A 210 18.36 -2.80 -17.79
CA LEU A 210 17.03 -3.36 -17.60
C LEU A 210 16.55 -3.26 -16.14
N VAL A 211 17.42 -3.54 -15.17
CA VAL A 211 17.12 -3.36 -13.74
C VAL A 211 16.86 -1.89 -13.41
N LEU A 212 17.70 -0.97 -13.89
CA LEU A 212 17.51 0.46 -13.66
C LEU A 212 16.24 1.00 -14.31
N TRP A 213 15.95 0.58 -15.54
CA TRP A 213 14.72 0.93 -16.24
C TRP A 213 13.49 0.46 -15.46
N ALA A 214 13.49 -0.81 -15.03
CA ALA A 214 12.41 -1.37 -14.23
C ALA A 214 12.21 -0.61 -12.90
N MET A 215 13.29 -0.34 -12.17
CA MET A 215 13.19 0.39 -10.90
C MET A 215 12.68 1.81 -11.14
N GLY A 216 13.14 2.46 -12.22
CA GLY A 216 12.68 3.77 -12.64
C GLY A 216 11.19 3.80 -12.99
N SER A 217 10.69 2.81 -13.74
CA SER A 217 9.27 2.73 -14.09
C SER A 217 8.41 2.49 -12.86
N ALA A 218 8.80 1.59 -11.95
CA ALA A 218 8.06 1.35 -10.72
C ALA A 218 8.03 2.59 -9.80
N LEU A 219 9.14 3.31 -9.69
CA LEU A 219 9.18 4.58 -8.95
C LEU A 219 8.31 5.65 -9.62
N SER A 220 8.35 5.74 -10.96
CA SER A 220 7.49 6.67 -11.69
C SER A 220 6.01 6.36 -11.45
N GLN A 221 5.60 5.10 -11.56
CA GLN A 221 4.24 4.69 -11.28
C GLN A 221 3.82 5.03 -9.84
N LEU A 222 4.71 4.77 -8.86
CA LEU A 222 4.45 5.05 -7.46
C LEU A 222 4.35 6.55 -7.14
N TYR A 223 5.22 7.40 -7.71
CA TYR A 223 5.31 8.81 -7.35
C TYR A 223 4.57 9.77 -8.28
N VAL A 224 4.34 9.37 -9.53
CA VAL A 224 3.71 10.21 -10.56
C VAL A 224 2.29 9.76 -10.83
N GLU A 225 2.05 8.45 -10.93
CA GLU A 225 0.75 7.92 -11.36
C GLU A 225 -0.19 7.60 -10.19
N GLN A 226 0.36 7.21 -9.03
CA GLN A 226 -0.45 6.86 -7.88
C GLN A 226 -1.01 8.12 -7.22
N LYS A 227 -2.20 8.52 -7.67
CA LYS A 227 -3.03 9.50 -6.98
C LYS A 227 -3.36 8.94 -5.60
N ASN A 228 -3.07 9.73 -4.57
CA ASN A 228 -3.36 9.35 -3.20
C ASN A 228 -4.87 9.19 -3.05
N GLU A 229 -5.31 7.94 -2.84
CA GLU A 229 -6.71 7.61 -2.62
C GLU A 229 -7.30 8.45 -1.47
N ASN A 230 -8.37 9.20 -1.76
CA ASN A 230 -8.97 10.09 -0.78
C ASN A 230 -10.01 9.38 0.11
N TRP A 231 -9.61 8.29 0.76
CA TRP A 231 -10.48 7.52 1.67
C TRP A 231 -11.04 8.35 2.82
N ARG A 232 -10.34 9.42 3.23
CA ARG A 232 -10.84 10.36 4.25
C ARG A 232 -12.09 11.10 3.79
N LEU A 233 -12.15 11.45 2.51
CA LEU A 233 -13.30 12.14 1.93
C LEU A 233 -14.50 11.20 1.85
N VAL A 234 -14.27 9.96 1.40
CA VAL A 234 -15.30 8.90 1.37
C VAL A 234 -15.83 8.62 2.76
N SER A 235 -14.94 8.53 3.76
CA SER A 235 -15.33 8.28 5.15
C SER A 235 -16.13 9.43 5.76
N GLN A 236 -15.74 10.68 5.50
CA GLN A 236 -16.51 11.86 5.90
C GLN A 236 -17.89 11.89 5.24
N PHE A 237 -17.96 11.60 3.94
CA PHE A 237 -19.21 11.55 3.21
C PHE A 237 -20.16 10.48 3.76
N LEU A 238 -19.68 9.24 3.94
CA LEU A 238 -20.50 8.17 4.51
C LEU A 238 -20.96 8.52 5.92
N ALA A 239 -20.10 9.11 6.75
CA ALA A 239 -20.42 9.44 8.14
C ALA A 239 -21.54 10.49 8.26
N GLN A 240 -21.70 11.32 7.24
CA GLN A 240 -22.72 12.38 7.20
C GLN A 240 -24.05 11.92 6.58
N ASN A 241 -24.06 10.86 5.77
CA ASN A 241 -25.20 10.52 4.91
C ASN A 241 -25.78 9.11 5.13
N VAL A 242 -24.98 8.19 5.68
CA VAL A 242 -25.44 6.84 6.07
C VAL A 242 -26.39 6.95 7.26
N GLN A 243 -27.55 6.30 7.17
CA GLN A 243 -28.56 6.23 8.23
C GLN A 243 -28.66 4.82 8.82
N PRO A 244 -29.25 4.67 10.02
CA PRO A 244 -29.56 3.35 10.55
C PRO A 244 -30.42 2.53 9.58
N GLY A 245 -29.97 1.32 9.24
CA GLY A 245 -30.65 0.42 8.30
C GLY A 245 -30.15 0.50 6.85
N ASP A 246 -29.19 1.37 6.55
CA ASP A 246 -28.46 1.33 5.28
C ASP A 246 -27.39 0.23 5.31
N ALA A 247 -27.15 -0.41 4.17
CA ALA A 247 -26.00 -1.28 3.97
C ALA A 247 -24.80 -0.49 3.45
N VAL A 248 -23.61 -0.71 4.05
CA VAL A 248 -22.34 -0.18 3.56
C VAL A 248 -21.48 -1.35 3.12
N ILE A 249 -21.38 -1.53 1.82
CA ILE A 249 -20.83 -2.72 1.17
C ILE A 249 -19.45 -2.36 0.64
N LEU A 250 -18.42 -2.94 1.23
CA LEU A 250 -17.02 -2.74 0.84
C LEU A 250 -16.59 -3.92 -0.02
N VAL A 251 -16.08 -3.64 -1.22
CA VAL A 251 -15.63 -4.70 -2.14
C VAL A 251 -14.11 -4.84 -2.01
N ASN A 252 -13.65 -5.72 -1.11
CA ASN A 252 -12.23 -5.91 -0.73
C ASN A 252 -11.55 -4.63 -0.22
N ALA A 253 -12.32 -3.70 0.36
CA ALA A 253 -11.81 -2.41 0.85
C ALA A 253 -11.94 -2.24 2.38
N GLU A 254 -12.29 -3.31 3.09
CA GLU A 254 -12.67 -3.32 4.51
C GLU A 254 -11.51 -2.83 5.38
N ALA A 255 -10.32 -3.40 5.17
CA ALA A 255 -9.14 -3.05 5.96
C ALA A 255 -8.77 -1.57 5.84
N THR A 256 -8.91 -1.00 4.64
CA THR A 256 -8.63 0.41 4.38
C THR A 256 -9.74 1.29 4.95
N MET A 257 -11.00 0.93 4.73
CA MET A 257 -12.14 1.71 5.22
C MET A 257 -12.20 1.75 6.74
N ASN A 258 -11.99 0.61 7.42
CA ASN A 258 -11.93 0.51 8.88
C ASN A 258 -10.92 1.48 9.50
N TRP A 259 -9.85 1.81 8.77
CA TRP A 259 -8.85 2.77 9.22
C TRP A 259 -9.35 4.23 9.17
N TYR A 260 -10.16 4.56 8.17
CA TYR A 260 -10.61 5.94 7.91
C TYR A 260 -12.04 6.22 8.40
N TYR A 261 -12.83 5.18 8.65
CA TYR A 261 -14.21 5.22 9.08
C TYR A 261 -14.32 4.66 10.51
N PRO A 262 -14.28 5.51 11.55
CA PRO A 262 -14.38 5.07 12.94
C PRO A 262 -15.73 4.38 13.18
N PRO A 263 -15.77 3.43 14.13
CA PRO A 263 -16.35 2.11 13.92
C PRO A 263 -17.70 2.21 13.22
N ALA A 264 -17.76 1.67 12.00
CA ALA A 264 -19.04 1.39 11.37
C ALA A 264 -19.89 0.65 12.40
N ARG A 265 -21.01 1.26 12.78
CA ARG A 265 -22.00 0.60 13.64
C ARG A 265 -22.68 -0.57 12.92
N THR A 266 -22.46 -0.66 11.61
CA THR A 266 -22.83 -1.74 10.72
C THR A 266 -21.68 -2.73 10.65
N GLU A 267 -22.00 -4.02 10.74
CA GLU A 267 -21.07 -5.10 10.41
C GLU A 267 -20.57 -4.85 8.98
N LEU A 268 -19.27 -4.61 8.85
CA LEU A 268 -18.63 -4.44 7.55
C LEU A 268 -18.23 -5.82 7.06
N ASP A 269 -19.12 -6.46 6.32
CA ASP A 269 -18.82 -7.73 5.70
C ASP A 269 -17.88 -7.54 4.50
N ARG A 270 -17.05 -8.56 4.29
CA ARG A 270 -16.19 -8.65 3.12
C ARG A 270 -16.98 -9.20 1.95
N TYR A 271 -17.13 -8.40 0.91
CA TYR A 271 -17.83 -8.82 -0.30
C TYR A 271 -16.83 -9.08 -1.42
N ASP A 272 -16.61 -10.36 -1.73
CA ASP A 272 -15.66 -10.82 -2.74
C ASP A 272 -16.33 -11.38 -4.02
N SER A 273 -17.67 -11.34 -4.08
CA SER A 273 -18.45 -11.84 -5.21
C SER A 273 -19.69 -10.98 -5.48
N LEU A 274 -20.15 -10.98 -6.73
CA LEU A 274 -21.39 -10.31 -7.13
C LEU A 274 -22.60 -10.80 -6.33
N THR A 275 -22.70 -12.12 -6.09
CA THR A 275 -23.84 -12.72 -5.39
C THR A 275 -23.95 -12.23 -3.95
N ALA A 276 -22.83 -12.06 -3.25
CA ALA A 276 -22.82 -11.52 -1.90
C ALA A 276 -23.34 -10.07 -1.89
N VAL A 277 -22.85 -9.22 -2.82
CA VAL A 277 -23.34 -7.84 -2.96
C VAL A 277 -24.83 -7.80 -3.29
N GLN A 278 -25.30 -8.65 -4.21
CA GLN A 278 -26.72 -8.73 -4.58
C GLN A 278 -27.61 -9.08 -3.38
N THR A 279 -27.16 -10.02 -2.55
CA THR A 279 -27.89 -10.47 -1.37
C THR A 279 -28.04 -9.34 -0.36
N GLU A 280 -26.94 -8.62 -0.09
CA GLU A 280 -26.96 -7.50 0.85
C GLU A 280 -27.84 -6.35 0.35
N VAL A 281 -27.67 -5.96 -0.93
CA VAL A 281 -28.46 -4.88 -1.53
C VAL A 281 -29.95 -5.19 -1.50
N ALA A 282 -30.34 -6.47 -1.68
CA ALA A 282 -31.74 -6.88 -1.61
C ALA A 282 -32.33 -6.82 -0.17
N GLY A 283 -31.48 -6.91 0.85
CA GLY A 283 -31.88 -6.86 2.26
C GLY A 283 -32.00 -5.45 2.84
N ALA A 284 -31.36 -4.46 2.21
CA ALA A 284 -31.25 -3.10 2.73
C ALA A 284 -32.17 -2.10 2.01
N ARG A 285 -32.65 -1.09 2.76
CA ARG A 285 -33.46 -0.01 2.18
C ARG A 285 -32.65 0.90 1.26
N ARG A 286 -31.41 1.19 1.67
CA ARG A 286 -30.42 1.94 0.90
C ARG A 286 -29.09 1.21 0.98
N SER A 287 -28.33 1.24 -0.08
CA SER A 287 -27.04 0.57 -0.16
C SER A 287 -25.97 1.50 -0.70
N TRP A 288 -24.80 1.45 -0.09
CA TRP A 288 -23.60 2.16 -0.47
C TRP A 288 -22.54 1.13 -0.87
N VAL A 289 -22.33 0.92 -2.16
CA VAL A 289 -21.34 -0.05 -2.66
C VAL A 289 -20.07 0.69 -3.04
N ILE A 290 -18.99 0.45 -2.28
CA ILE A 290 -17.70 1.11 -2.47
C ILE A 290 -16.77 0.19 -3.26
N ILE A 291 -16.34 0.68 -4.41
CA ILE A 291 -15.42 0.01 -5.31
C ILE A 291 -14.14 0.85 -5.42
N SER A 292 -12.98 0.22 -5.23
CA SER A 292 -11.67 0.87 -5.25
C SER A 292 -10.61 0.11 -6.06
N ILE A 293 -9.33 0.52 -6.02
CA ILE A 293 -8.24 -0.30 -6.58
C ILE A 293 -8.18 -1.69 -5.97
N PHE A 294 -8.54 -1.82 -4.69
CA PHE A 294 -8.54 -3.11 -3.99
C PHE A 294 -9.65 -4.03 -4.50
N SER A 295 -10.68 -3.48 -5.14
CA SER A 295 -11.72 -4.28 -5.77
C SER A 295 -11.25 -4.94 -7.07
N ASN A 296 -10.14 -4.50 -7.68
CA ASN A 296 -9.61 -5.14 -8.90
C ASN A 296 -9.26 -6.62 -8.69
N TYR A 297 -9.07 -7.06 -7.45
CA TYR A 297 -8.75 -8.45 -7.13
C TYR A 297 -9.90 -9.45 -7.36
N ILE A 298 -11.15 -9.00 -7.53
CA ILE A 298 -12.26 -9.92 -7.90
C ILE A 298 -12.37 -10.16 -9.41
N GLY A 299 -11.46 -9.58 -10.21
CA GLY A 299 -11.32 -9.87 -11.64
C GLY A 299 -12.60 -9.60 -12.44
N GLU A 300 -13.06 -10.60 -13.21
CA GLU A 300 -14.25 -10.48 -14.06
C GLU A 300 -15.53 -10.12 -13.29
N ASP A 301 -15.65 -10.53 -12.04
CA ASP A 301 -16.84 -10.25 -11.23
C ASP A 301 -16.97 -8.77 -10.92
N LEU A 302 -15.87 -8.01 -10.93
CA LEU A 302 -15.91 -6.56 -10.77
C LEU A 302 -16.65 -5.89 -11.94
N LEU A 303 -16.38 -6.35 -13.16
CA LEU A 303 -17.04 -5.83 -14.36
C LEU A 303 -18.53 -6.18 -14.36
N LYS A 304 -18.87 -7.43 -13.99
CA LYS A 304 -20.26 -7.86 -13.84
C LYS A 304 -20.98 -7.06 -12.75
N MET A 305 -20.30 -6.77 -11.65
CA MET A 305 -20.82 -5.96 -10.54
C MET A 305 -21.10 -4.53 -10.95
N ARG A 306 -20.16 -3.86 -11.64
CA ARG A 306 -20.37 -2.50 -12.16
C ARG A 306 -21.52 -2.45 -13.18
N ALA A 307 -21.63 -3.45 -14.06
CA ALA A 307 -22.71 -3.56 -15.03
C ALA A 307 -24.06 -3.75 -14.32
N TRP A 308 -24.14 -4.71 -13.39
CA TRP A 308 -25.34 -4.97 -12.60
C TRP A 308 -25.78 -3.75 -11.78
N LEU A 309 -24.86 -3.03 -11.11
CA LEU A 309 -25.16 -1.79 -10.40
C LEU A 309 -25.77 -0.73 -11.33
N GLY A 310 -25.25 -0.61 -12.56
CA GLY A 310 -25.83 0.26 -13.59
C GLY A 310 -27.24 -0.16 -14.00
N GLU A 311 -27.49 -1.47 -14.16
CA GLU A 311 -28.82 -2.02 -14.46
C GLU A 311 -29.82 -1.77 -13.32
N GLN A 312 -29.37 -1.76 -12.07
CA GLN A 312 -30.19 -1.40 -10.90
C GLN A 312 -30.47 0.11 -10.78
N GLY A 313 -29.95 0.93 -11.69
CA GLY A 313 -30.12 2.38 -11.63
C GLY A 313 -29.33 3.06 -10.51
N ALA A 314 -28.26 2.43 -10.02
CA ALA A 314 -27.39 3.01 -9.01
C ALA A 314 -26.76 4.32 -9.51
N ILE A 315 -26.66 5.32 -8.64
CA ILE A 315 -25.94 6.56 -8.95
C ILE A 315 -24.47 6.39 -8.59
N ARG A 316 -23.58 6.57 -9.57
CA ARG A 316 -22.13 6.48 -9.36
C ARG A 316 -21.57 7.82 -8.91
N LEU A 317 -21.00 7.85 -7.71
CA LEU A 317 -20.28 8.98 -7.12
C LEU A 317 -18.77 8.71 -7.19
N VAL A 318 -18.03 9.52 -7.94
CA VAL A 318 -16.58 9.33 -8.10
C VAL A 318 -15.85 10.28 -7.16
N PHE A 319 -15.22 9.76 -6.11
CA PHE A 319 -14.47 10.57 -5.12
C PHE A 319 -13.00 10.75 -5.51
N ASP A 320 -12.48 9.79 -6.27
CA ASP A 320 -11.12 9.76 -6.80
C ASP A 320 -11.15 8.91 -8.10
N PRO A 321 -10.23 9.09 -9.07
CA PRO A 321 -10.18 8.24 -10.26
C PRO A 321 -10.20 6.74 -9.98
N VAL A 322 -9.79 6.32 -8.77
CA VAL A 322 -9.80 4.92 -8.37
C VAL A 322 -10.78 4.57 -7.25
N ILE A 323 -11.63 5.49 -6.77
CA ILE A 323 -12.68 5.18 -5.78
C ILE A 323 -14.06 5.64 -6.26
N ASP A 324 -14.93 4.67 -6.44
CA ASP A 324 -16.33 4.86 -6.78
C ASP A 324 -17.22 4.43 -5.61
N VAL A 325 -18.23 5.25 -5.31
CA VAL A 325 -19.32 4.90 -4.39
C VAL A 325 -20.61 4.84 -5.21
N TYR A 326 -21.19 3.66 -5.30
CA TYR A 326 -22.49 3.45 -5.93
C TYR A 326 -23.58 3.56 -4.88
N TYR A 327 -24.52 4.48 -5.11
CA TYR A 327 -25.66 4.70 -4.23
C TYR A 327 -26.92 4.07 -4.82
N LEU A 328 -27.55 3.17 -4.07
CA LEU A 328 -28.88 2.63 -4.36
C LEU A 328 -29.85 3.05 -3.26
N GLY A 329 -31.02 3.54 -3.64
CA GLY A 329 -32.12 3.86 -2.73
C GLY A 329 -33.34 2.96 -2.96
N PRO A 330 -34.40 3.14 -2.16
CA PRO A 330 -35.52 2.19 -2.07
C PRO A 330 -36.32 2.06 -3.37
N ASP A 331 -36.39 3.13 -4.16
CA ASP A 331 -37.26 3.19 -5.34
C ASP A 331 -36.52 2.94 -6.66
N THR A 332 -35.20 2.69 -6.61
CA THR A 332 -34.24 2.48 -7.76
C THR A 332 -34.40 3.41 -8.97
N ASN A 333 -35.17 4.48 -8.84
CA ASN A 333 -35.52 5.42 -9.90
C ASN A 333 -34.47 6.54 -9.94
N PRO A 334 -33.60 6.61 -10.97
CA PRO A 334 -32.42 7.49 -10.93
C PRO A 334 -32.76 8.98 -10.70
N PRO A 335 -33.77 9.59 -11.34
CA PRO A 335 -34.22 10.95 -11.01
C PRO A 335 -34.57 11.19 -9.53
N GLN A 336 -35.13 10.21 -8.84
CA GLN A 336 -35.47 10.34 -7.42
C GLN A 336 -34.22 10.19 -6.55
N LEU A 337 -33.34 9.25 -6.88
CA LEU A 337 -32.04 9.09 -6.20
C LEU A 337 -31.18 10.35 -6.34
N LEU A 338 -31.17 10.99 -7.51
CA LEU A 338 -30.45 12.24 -7.73
C LEU A 338 -31.02 13.39 -6.89
N LYS A 339 -32.34 13.48 -6.73
CA LYS A 339 -32.96 14.44 -5.83
C LYS A 339 -32.59 14.18 -4.37
N GLU A 340 -32.52 12.91 -3.96
CA GLU A 340 -32.07 12.55 -2.62
C GLU A 340 -30.61 12.95 -2.41
N ILE A 341 -29.72 12.68 -3.37
CA ILE A 341 -28.31 13.06 -3.29
C ILE A 341 -28.13 14.58 -3.20
N GLN A 342 -28.98 15.38 -3.85
CA GLN A 342 -28.94 16.84 -3.72
C GLN A 342 -29.22 17.33 -2.29
N THR A 343 -29.83 16.50 -1.43
CA THR A 343 -30.05 16.82 -0.01
C THR A 343 -28.92 16.35 0.91
N MET A 344 -27.98 15.56 0.38
CA MET A 344 -26.86 15.03 1.13
C MET A 344 -25.82 16.11 1.43
N ALA A 345 -25.10 15.93 2.53
CA ALA A 345 -23.92 16.74 2.82
C ALA A 345 -22.77 16.24 1.94
N LEU A 346 -22.51 16.97 0.85
CA LEU A 346 -21.43 16.66 -0.09
C LEU A 346 -20.13 17.33 0.40
N PRO A 347 -19.02 16.59 0.54
CA PRO A 347 -17.74 17.21 0.82
C PRO A 347 -17.28 18.05 -0.39
N VAL A 348 -16.39 19.01 -0.14
CA VAL A 348 -15.83 19.87 -1.18
C VAL A 348 -14.80 19.09 -1.97
N ASP A 349 -15.21 18.55 -3.12
CA ASP A 349 -14.36 17.76 -3.99
C ASP A 349 -14.77 17.89 -5.47
N HIS A 350 -13.79 18.20 -6.30
CA HIS A 350 -14.04 18.49 -7.72
C HIS A 350 -14.41 17.24 -8.52
N ALA A 351 -13.85 16.07 -8.19
CA ALA A 351 -14.14 14.81 -8.88
C ALA A 351 -15.58 14.35 -8.58
N LEU A 352 -16.00 14.48 -7.31
CA LEU A 352 -17.36 14.21 -6.87
C LEU A 352 -18.35 15.10 -7.62
N TYR A 353 -18.12 16.41 -7.64
CA TYR A 353 -18.99 17.34 -8.37
C TYR A 353 -19.03 17.04 -9.87
N ALA A 354 -17.89 16.77 -10.52
CA ALA A 354 -17.87 16.39 -11.93
C ALA A 354 -18.64 15.09 -12.21
N SER A 355 -18.58 14.11 -11.30
CA SER A 355 -19.37 12.88 -11.43
C SER A 355 -20.87 13.13 -11.32
N LEU A 356 -21.30 13.92 -10.33
CA LEU A 356 -22.70 14.32 -10.18
C LEU A 356 -23.21 15.09 -11.38
N ALA A 357 -22.37 15.94 -11.98
CA ALA A 357 -22.73 16.66 -13.21
C ALA A 357 -23.02 15.69 -14.36
N ARG A 358 -22.20 14.63 -14.51
CA ARG A 358 -22.41 13.59 -15.54
C ARG A 358 -23.66 12.75 -15.29
N GLU A 359 -23.92 12.37 -14.03
CA GLU A 359 -25.12 11.62 -13.66
C GLU A 359 -26.41 12.44 -13.87
N ASN A 360 -26.33 13.77 -13.71
CA ASN A 360 -27.45 14.70 -13.93
C ASN A 360 -27.60 15.18 -15.37
N ARG A 361 -26.96 14.58 -16.39
CA ARG A 361 -27.02 15.06 -17.80
C ARG A 361 -28.45 15.23 -18.38
N ARG A 362 -29.45 14.56 -17.80
CA ARG A 362 -30.87 14.69 -18.18
C ARG A 362 -31.55 15.93 -17.59
N ASP A 363 -30.96 16.54 -16.57
CA ASP A 363 -31.35 17.82 -15.96
C ASP A 363 -30.20 18.82 -16.15
N PRO A 364 -30.17 19.56 -17.28
CA PRO A 364 -29.02 20.37 -17.64
C PRO A 364 -28.72 21.51 -16.65
N ASP A 365 -29.71 21.98 -15.89
CA ASP A 365 -29.49 23.06 -14.92
C ASP A 365 -28.76 22.53 -13.68
N VAL A 366 -29.15 21.35 -13.19
CA VAL A 366 -28.43 20.67 -12.10
C VAL A 366 -27.02 20.27 -12.55
N ALA A 367 -26.90 19.69 -13.75
CA ALA A 367 -25.60 19.29 -14.29
C ALA A 367 -24.64 20.47 -14.44
N ARG A 368 -25.14 21.61 -14.94
CA ARG A 368 -24.38 22.86 -15.05
C ARG A 368 -23.87 23.32 -13.69
N ARG A 369 -24.74 23.37 -12.67
CA ARG A 369 -24.36 23.78 -11.31
C ARG A 369 -23.21 22.93 -10.75
N TYR A 370 -23.26 21.61 -10.96
CA TYR A 370 -22.19 20.72 -10.49
C TYR A 370 -20.90 20.87 -11.29
N TYR A 371 -20.96 21.09 -12.61
CA TYR A 371 -19.76 21.42 -13.39
C TYR A 371 -19.12 22.74 -12.93
N GLU A 372 -19.91 23.77 -12.65
CA GLU A 372 -19.41 25.04 -12.13
C GLU A 372 -18.69 24.86 -10.78
N LEU A 373 -19.25 24.04 -9.87
CA LEU A 373 -18.57 23.68 -8.62
C LEU A 373 -17.28 22.88 -8.87
N ALA A 374 -17.29 21.92 -9.80
CA ALA A 374 -16.10 21.17 -10.15
C ALA A 374 -14.99 22.07 -10.71
N ILE A 375 -15.32 23.02 -11.59
CA ILE A 375 -14.39 24.01 -12.16
C ILE A 375 -13.82 24.92 -11.07
N ALA A 376 -14.66 25.38 -10.15
CA ALA A 376 -14.25 26.25 -9.04
C ALA A 376 -13.27 25.57 -8.07
N HIS A 377 -13.35 24.25 -7.93
CA HIS A 377 -12.52 23.46 -7.03
C HIS A 377 -11.44 22.62 -7.75
N ALA A 378 -11.26 22.80 -9.05
CA ALA A 378 -10.26 22.06 -9.82
C ALA A 378 -8.83 22.36 -9.31
N PRO A 379 -7.98 21.33 -9.14
CA PRO A 379 -6.64 21.45 -8.55
C PRO A 379 -5.63 22.11 -9.50
N ASP A 380 -5.87 22.05 -10.81
CA ASP A 380 -5.00 22.57 -11.86
C ASP A 380 -5.82 23.01 -13.09
N GLU A 381 -5.18 23.73 -14.01
CA GLU A 381 -5.81 24.25 -15.24
C GLU A 381 -6.23 23.15 -16.22
N GLU A 382 -5.52 22.01 -16.23
CA GLU A 382 -5.83 20.89 -17.11
C GLU A 382 -7.16 20.24 -16.72
N THR A 383 -7.32 19.93 -15.43
CA THR A 383 -8.55 19.42 -14.83
C THR A 383 -9.68 20.43 -14.99
N ARG A 384 -9.39 21.73 -14.83
CA ARG A 384 -10.37 22.80 -15.04
C ARG A 384 -10.86 22.83 -16.49
N ALA A 385 -9.95 22.75 -17.46
CA ALA A 385 -10.27 22.73 -18.88
C ALA A 385 -11.11 21.48 -19.25
N GLU A 386 -10.80 20.31 -18.68
CA GLU A 386 -11.62 19.10 -18.85
C GLU A 386 -13.07 19.34 -18.40
N TYR A 387 -13.28 19.96 -17.23
CA TYR A 387 -14.63 20.24 -16.73
C TYR A 387 -15.35 21.33 -17.51
N GLN A 388 -14.62 22.34 -18.01
CA GLN A 388 -15.17 23.35 -18.93
C GLN A 388 -15.66 22.70 -20.23
N ALA A 389 -14.88 21.79 -20.82
CA ALA A 389 -15.32 21.05 -22.01
C ALA A 389 -16.59 20.22 -21.75
N GLY A 390 -16.69 19.58 -20.58
CA GLY A 390 -17.89 18.87 -20.16
C GLY A 390 -19.12 19.78 -20.02
N LEU A 391 -18.94 20.99 -19.50
CA LEU A 391 -19.97 22.02 -19.41
C LEU A 391 -20.40 22.55 -20.79
N GLU A 392 -19.45 22.74 -21.71
CA GLU A 392 -19.72 23.15 -23.09
C GLU A 392 -20.52 22.08 -23.85
N GLU A 393 -20.19 20.80 -23.68
CA GLU A 393 -20.92 19.68 -24.29
C GLU A 393 -22.41 19.66 -23.90
N LEU A 394 -22.73 20.03 -22.64
CA LEU A 394 -24.12 20.15 -22.18
C LEU A 394 -24.90 21.23 -22.93
N ASN A 395 -24.24 22.34 -23.31
CA ASN A 395 -24.89 23.45 -24.00
C ASN A 395 -25.18 23.14 -25.47
N VAL A 396 -24.38 22.27 -26.11
CA VAL A 396 -24.58 21.87 -27.51
C VAL A 396 -25.79 20.94 -27.69
N LYS A 397 -26.17 20.19 -26.64
CA LYS A 397 -27.29 19.23 -26.68
C LYS A 397 -28.67 19.84 -26.35
N ARG A 398 -28.73 21.12 -26.02
CA ARG A 398 -29.98 21.90 -25.88
C ARG A 398 -30.40 22.45 -27.24
#